data_AF-A0A6V7IRB4-F1
#
_entry.id   AF-A0A6V7IRB4-F1
#
_cell.length_a   1.000
_cell.length_b   1.000
_cell.length_c   1.000
_cell.angle_alpha   90.00
_cell.angle_beta   90.00
_cell.angle_gamma   90.00
#
_symmetry.space_group_name_H-M   'P 1'
#
loop_
_entity.id
_entity.type
_entity.pdbx_description
1 polymer ?
#
loop_
_entity_poly.entity_id
_entity_poly.type
_entity_poly.pdbx_seq_one_letter_code
_entity_poly.pdbx_strand_id
1 'polypeptide(L)'
;MAITLRLLFASIFLLTLLEIAKSEEVTSSEYALFENLLRQTVGNEKVEKIVSIEKKSVTKRKSNSSHLSRFIVIYTASNDDGNTGAVNKTMKFIVKNEPKLEEMADPSQAESVRNMNLFDVEATILRDIVPWLEEAVGRSIGPKFYYYSESEKILVMEDLGFSNFINRNFEGGMSGDDVILVLELLAQFHAGSVLLHER
;
A
#
# COMPACT_ATOMS: atom_id res chain seq x y z
N MET A 1 10.20 8.38 -16.77
CA MET A 1 10.31 7.10 -16.04
C MET A 1 11.01 7.38 -14.72
N ALA A 2 10.43 7.28 -13.52
CA ALA A 2 9.07 7.16 -13.00
C ALA A 2 9.12 7.77 -11.57
N ILE A 3 8.01 8.37 -11.10
CA ILE A 3 7.91 9.39 -10.04
C ILE A 3 7.28 8.82 -8.75
N THR A 4 7.75 9.21 -7.56
CA THR A 4 6.99 9.48 -6.29
C THR A 4 8.03 9.79 -5.20
N LEU A 5 8.00 10.89 -4.45
CA LEU A 5 6.98 11.57 -3.63
C LEU A 5 6.53 10.81 -2.38
N ARG A 6 6.85 11.40 -1.21
CA ARG A 6 6.00 11.43 -0.02
C ARG A 6 6.24 12.71 0.79
N LEU A 7 5.26 13.60 0.86
CA LEU A 7 5.02 14.53 1.98
C LEU A 7 3.52 14.87 1.95
N LEU A 8 2.69 14.04 2.60
CA LEU A 8 1.91 14.46 3.77
C LEU A 8 1.54 13.30 4.73
N PHE A 9 2.17 12.13 4.59
CA PHE A 9 1.92 10.94 5.43
C PHE A 9 2.99 10.66 6.50
N ALA A 10 3.78 11.67 6.85
CA ALA A 10 5.05 11.52 7.58
C ALA A 10 4.96 11.44 9.11
N SER A 11 3.91 10.84 9.70
CA SER A 11 3.89 10.53 11.14
C SER A 11 4.19 9.07 11.49
N ILE A 12 4.12 8.11 10.55
CA ILE A 12 4.26 6.68 10.90
C ILE A 12 5.20 5.87 9.98
N PHE A 13 5.67 6.42 8.86
CA PHE A 13 6.36 5.61 7.84
C PHE A 13 7.89 5.70 7.83
N LEU A 14 8.52 6.13 8.94
CA LEU A 14 9.97 6.14 9.06
C LEU A 14 10.49 4.76 9.53
N LEU A 15 11.49 4.24 8.81
CA LEU A 15 12.26 3.00 9.01
C LEU A 15 11.71 1.77 8.27
N THR A 16 12.32 1.43 7.14
CA THR A 16 13.29 0.31 7.07
C THR A 16 13.80 0.12 5.63
N LEU A 17 15.13 0.05 5.49
CA LEU A 17 15.86 -0.34 4.29
C LEU A 17 16.64 -1.61 4.62
N LEU A 18 16.63 -2.55 3.67
CA LEU A 18 17.56 -3.68 3.44
C LEU A 18 17.96 -4.57 4.64
N GLU A 19 17.37 -5.78 4.74
CA GLU A 19 18.09 -7.08 4.73
C GLU A 19 17.20 -8.28 5.15
N ILE A 20 17.24 -9.31 4.29
CA ILE A 20 16.74 -10.70 4.41
C ILE A 20 15.36 -10.83 5.08
N ALA A 21 14.32 -10.64 4.27
CA ALA A 21 12.96 -11.01 4.64
C ALA A 21 12.88 -12.53 4.81
N LYS A 22 12.46 -12.99 5.99
CA LYS A 22 12.12 -14.39 6.21
C LYS A 22 10.83 -14.68 5.44
N SER A 23 10.81 -15.75 4.65
CA SER A 23 9.58 -16.25 4.04
C SER A 23 8.66 -16.72 5.16
N GLU A 24 7.44 -16.21 5.19
CA GLU A 24 6.41 -16.62 6.14
C GLU A 24 5.36 -17.49 5.45
N GLU A 25 4.72 -18.35 6.24
CA GLU A 25 3.58 -19.13 5.75
C GLU A 25 2.39 -18.21 5.50
N VAL A 26 1.70 -18.47 4.40
CA VAL A 26 0.45 -17.78 4.01
C VAL A 26 -0.71 -18.50 4.66
N THR A 27 -1.59 -17.78 5.34
CA THR A 27 -2.76 -18.37 5.98
C THR A 27 -3.88 -18.65 4.96
N SER A 28 -4.82 -19.53 5.31
CA SER A 28 -6.00 -19.80 4.47
C SER A 28 -6.86 -18.54 4.25
N SER A 29 -6.93 -17.65 5.26
CA SER A 29 -7.66 -16.39 5.13
C SER A 29 -6.98 -15.40 4.20
N GLU A 30 -5.64 -15.33 4.22
CA GLU A 30 -4.86 -14.53 3.28
C GLU A 30 -5.02 -15.06 1.84
N TYR A 31 -5.02 -16.37 1.66
CA TYR A 31 -5.29 -16.97 0.35
C TYR A 31 -6.67 -16.57 -0.20
N ALA A 32 -7.72 -16.71 0.62
CA ALA A 32 -9.08 -16.33 0.24
C ALA A 32 -9.21 -14.82 -0.05
N LEU A 33 -8.52 -13.98 0.75
CA LEU A 33 -8.45 -12.53 0.51
C LEU A 33 -7.87 -12.23 -0.87
N PHE A 34 -6.72 -12.82 -1.22
CA PHE A 34 -6.07 -12.55 -2.50
C PHE A 34 -6.82 -13.16 -3.69
N GLU A 35 -7.50 -14.30 -3.51
CA GLU A 35 -8.36 -14.83 -4.57
C GLU A 35 -9.50 -13.85 -4.91
N ASN A 36 -10.21 -13.36 -3.89
CA ASN A 36 -11.28 -12.39 -4.08
C ASN A 36 -10.75 -11.07 -4.67
N LEU A 37 -9.62 -10.58 -4.15
CA LEU A 37 -9.00 -9.33 -4.60
C LEU A 37 -8.56 -9.41 -6.07
N LEU A 38 -7.95 -10.51 -6.50
CA LEU A 38 -7.56 -10.71 -7.89
C LEU A 38 -8.78 -10.73 -8.82
N ARG A 39 -9.82 -11.46 -8.44
CA ARG A 39 -11.06 -11.53 -9.24
C ARG A 39 -11.73 -10.16 -9.36
N GLN A 40 -11.73 -9.36 -8.30
CA GLN A 40 -12.25 -7.99 -8.33
C GLN A 40 -11.38 -7.05 -9.18
N THR A 41 -10.06 -7.16 -9.08
CA THR A 41 -9.13 -6.23 -9.73
C THR A 41 -8.93 -6.53 -11.22
N VAL A 42 -8.87 -7.81 -11.58
CA VAL A 42 -8.54 -8.27 -12.94
C VAL A 42 -9.80 -8.61 -13.75
N GLY A 43 -10.91 -8.94 -13.07
CA GLY A 43 -12.11 -9.52 -13.66
C GLY A 43 -12.20 -11.02 -13.35
N ASN A 44 -13.35 -11.45 -12.85
CA ASN A 44 -13.54 -12.81 -12.34
C ASN A 44 -13.33 -13.88 -13.43
N GLU A 45 -13.86 -13.60 -14.61
CA GLU A 45 -13.77 -14.43 -15.81
C GLU A 45 -12.35 -14.50 -16.38
N LYS A 46 -11.48 -13.56 -16.00
CA LYS A 46 -10.10 -13.53 -16.47
C LYS A 46 -9.17 -14.36 -15.59
N VAL A 47 -9.45 -14.50 -14.31
CA VAL A 47 -8.58 -15.21 -13.36
C VAL A 47 -8.93 -16.69 -13.33
N GLU A 48 -8.01 -17.54 -13.78
CA GLU A 48 -8.19 -19.00 -13.76
C GLU A 48 -7.87 -19.59 -12.40
N LYS A 49 -6.63 -19.38 -11.92
CA LYS A 49 -6.18 -19.84 -10.60
C LYS A 49 -4.98 -19.07 -10.09
N ILE A 50 -4.82 -19.03 -8.77
CA ILE A 50 -3.57 -18.67 -8.11
C ILE A 50 -2.58 -19.84 -8.24
N VAL A 51 -1.34 -19.52 -8.62
CA VAL A 51 -0.23 -20.47 -8.74
C VAL A 51 0.55 -20.53 -7.42
N SER A 52 0.87 -19.36 -6.87
CA SER A 52 1.57 -19.26 -5.59
C SER A 52 1.39 -17.88 -4.96
N ILE A 53 1.57 -17.83 -3.64
CA ILE A 53 1.62 -16.60 -2.86
C ILE A 53 2.89 -16.65 -2.02
N GLU A 54 3.75 -15.65 -2.16
CA GLU A 54 4.89 -15.44 -1.27
C GLU A 54 4.57 -14.32 -0.29
N LYS A 55 4.85 -14.56 0.99
CA LYS A 55 4.73 -13.55 2.06
C LYS A 55 6.08 -13.24 2.69
N LYS A 56 6.34 -11.96 2.89
CA LYS A 56 7.57 -11.41 3.48
C LYS A 56 7.21 -10.28 4.43
N SER A 57 7.50 -10.42 5.74
CA SER A 57 7.33 -9.29 6.66
C SER A 57 8.32 -8.17 6.31
N VAL A 58 7.81 -6.94 6.32
CA VAL A 58 8.57 -5.71 6.01
C VAL A 58 9.06 -5.05 7.30
N THR A 59 8.30 -5.17 8.39
CA THR A 59 8.60 -4.57 9.68
C THR A 59 9.39 -5.52 10.59
N LYS A 60 10.69 -5.27 10.78
CA LYS A 60 11.53 -5.97 11.79
C LYS A 60 11.51 -5.28 13.17
N ARG A 61 11.22 -3.98 13.20
CA ARG A 61 11.11 -3.19 14.45
C ARG A 61 9.65 -3.22 14.89
N LYS A 62 9.40 -3.29 16.21
CA LYS A 62 8.08 -3.02 16.80
C LYS A 62 7.64 -1.62 16.37
N SER A 63 6.99 -1.55 15.21
CA SER A 63 6.28 -0.39 14.72
C SER A 63 5.00 -0.38 15.54
N ASN A 64 4.87 0.60 16.42
CA ASN A 64 3.80 0.60 17.41
C ASN A 64 2.42 0.89 16.79
N SER A 65 2.37 1.20 15.49
CA SER A 65 1.16 1.66 14.82
C SER A 65 0.68 0.79 13.65
N SER A 66 1.53 -0.09 13.10
CA SER A 66 1.10 -1.06 12.09
C SER A 66 2.10 -2.21 11.86
N HIS A 67 1.58 -3.35 11.43
CA HIS A 67 2.38 -4.43 10.86
C HIS A 67 2.29 -4.40 9.34
N LEU A 68 3.43 -4.40 8.64
CA LEU A 68 3.51 -4.38 7.19
C LEU A 68 4.05 -5.71 6.66
N SER A 69 3.31 -6.32 5.75
CA SER A 69 3.70 -7.53 5.04
C SER A 69 3.64 -7.32 3.53
N ARG A 70 4.67 -7.76 2.83
CA ARG A 70 4.74 -7.78 1.38
C ARG A 70 4.25 -9.13 0.88
N PHE A 71 3.35 -9.10 -0.10
CA PHE A 71 2.83 -10.28 -0.77
C PHE A 71 3.15 -10.23 -2.26
N ILE A 72 3.65 -11.34 -2.81
CA ILE A 72 3.81 -11.54 -4.24
C ILE A 72 2.86 -12.66 -4.64
N VAL A 73 1.85 -12.32 -5.43
CA VAL A 73 0.82 -13.25 -5.89
C VAL A 73 1.06 -13.56 -7.36
N ILE A 74 1.33 -14.82 -7.66
CA ILE A 74 1.47 -15.34 -9.02
C ILE A 74 0.17 -16.07 -9.36
N TYR A 75 -0.46 -15.69 -10.45
CA TYR A 75 -1.73 -16.26 -10.90
C TYR A 75 -1.73 -16.48 -12.41
N THR A 76 -2.66 -17.30 -12.87
CA THR A 76 -2.92 -17.52 -14.29
C THR A 76 -4.16 -16.75 -14.70
N ALA A 77 -4.10 -16.10 -15.85
CA ALA A 77 -5.25 -15.41 -16.41
C ALA A 77 -5.34 -15.59 -17.92
N SER A 78 -6.55 -15.47 -18.45
CA SER A 78 -6.80 -15.49 -19.88
C SER A 78 -6.05 -14.36 -20.58
N ASN A 79 -5.59 -14.67 -21.79
CA ASN A 79 -4.82 -13.73 -22.59
C ASN A 79 -5.77 -12.76 -23.30
N ASP A 80 -5.51 -11.46 -23.17
CA ASP A 80 -6.33 -10.43 -23.84
C ASP A 80 -6.09 -10.43 -25.38
N ASP A 81 -5.02 -11.08 -25.84
CA ASP A 81 -4.54 -11.04 -27.23
C ASP A 81 -5.09 -12.15 -28.16
N GLY A 82 -6.19 -12.82 -27.78
CA GLY A 82 -6.87 -13.83 -28.62
C GLY A 82 -6.11 -15.15 -28.82
N ASN A 83 -4.92 -15.31 -28.24
CA ASN A 83 -4.24 -16.60 -28.16
C ASN A 83 -4.85 -17.47 -27.06
N THR A 84 -5.26 -18.69 -27.41
CA THR A 84 -5.77 -19.71 -26.49
C THR A 84 -4.66 -20.22 -25.58
N GLY A 85 -4.46 -19.56 -24.44
CA GLY A 85 -3.58 -20.04 -23.39
C GLY A 85 -3.58 -19.11 -22.18
N ALA A 86 -3.73 -19.68 -21.00
CA ALA A 86 -3.56 -18.97 -19.73
C ALA A 86 -2.10 -18.53 -19.58
N VAL A 87 -1.88 -17.28 -19.18
CA VAL A 87 -0.53 -16.74 -18.94
C VAL A 87 -0.32 -16.47 -17.46
N ASN A 88 0.90 -16.72 -16.97
CA ASN A 88 1.28 -16.36 -15.62
C ASN A 88 1.43 -14.83 -15.53
N LYS A 89 0.67 -14.23 -14.63
CA LYS A 89 0.74 -12.81 -14.24
C LYS A 89 1.18 -12.70 -12.79
N THR A 90 1.73 -11.56 -12.43
CA THR A 90 2.21 -11.29 -11.06
C THR A 90 1.65 -9.96 -10.58
N MET A 91 1.11 -9.97 -9.36
CA MET A 91 0.74 -8.76 -8.63
C MET A 91 1.46 -8.73 -7.29
N LYS A 92 1.79 -7.52 -6.84
CA LYS A 92 2.56 -7.29 -5.62
C LYS A 92 1.83 -6.29 -4.74
N PHE A 93 1.67 -6.67 -3.48
CA PHE A 93 0.86 -5.94 -2.52
C PHE A 93 1.64 -5.66 -1.26
N ILE A 94 1.31 -4.53 -0.64
CA ILE A 94 1.59 -4.26 0.77
C ILE A 94 0.28 -4.43 1.51
N VAL A 95 0.30 -5.30 2.51
CA VAL A 95 -0.78 -5.48 3.47
C VAL A 95 -0.35 -4.84 4.78
N LYS A 96 -1.16 -3.88 5.24
CA LYS A 96 -0.99 -3.17 6.50
C LYS A 96 -2.09 -3.59 7.44
N ASN A 97 -1.71 -4.08 8.61
CA ASN A 97 -2.63 -4.54 9.65
C ASN A 97 -2.42 -3.74 10.92
N GLU A 98 -3.50 -3.55 11.69
CA GLU A 98 -3.37 -3.08 13.07
C GLU A 98 -2.47 -4.07 13.86
N PRO A 99 -1.51 -3.58 14.67
CA PRO A 99 -0.72 -4.49 15.49
C PRO A 99 -1.61 -5.17 16.53
N LYS A 100 -1.37 -6.45 16.79
CA LYS A 100 -2.10 -7.16 17.86
C LYS A 100 -1.69 -6.60 19.22
N LEU A 101 -2.63 -6.55 20.17
CA LEU A 101 -2.38 -6.06 21.53
C LEU A 101 -1.20 -6.79 22.20
N GLU A 102 -1.05 -8.08 21.94
CA GLU A 102 0.01 -8.95 22.46
C GLU A 102 1.41 -8.58 21.94
N GLU A 103 1.50 -7.90 20.80
CA GLU A 103 2.75 -7.51 20.15
C GLU A 103 3.22 -6.12 20.60
N MET A 104 2.33 -5.34 21.20
CA MET A 104 2.61 -3.98 21.65
C MET A 104 3.41 -3.96 22.95
N ALA A 105 4.36 -3.02 23.04
CA ALA A 105 5.13 -2.81 24.27
C ALA A 105 4.30 -2.11 25.37
N ASP A 106 3.28 -1.34 24.97
CA ASP A 106 2.39 -0.60 25.86
C ASP A 106 0.95 -0.61 25.27
N PRO A 107 -0.05 -1.14 25.99
CA PRO A 107 -1.44 -1.19 25.54
C PRO A 107 -2.07 0.18 25.24
N SER A 108 -1.60 1.26 25.87
CA SER A 108 -2.11 2.62 25.63
C SER A 108 -1.82 3.13 24.21
N GLN A 109 -0.85 2.52 23.53
CA GLN A 109 -0.52 2.84 22.14
C GLN A 109 -1.56 2.24 21.16
N ALA A 110 -2.09 1.06 21.47
CA ALA A 110 -3.19 0.47 20.69
C ALA A 110 -4.43 1.37 20.76
N GLU A 111 -4.73 1.82 21.96
CA GLU A 111 -5.85 2.71 22.22
C GLU A 111 -5.67 4.04 21.48
N SER A 112 -4.46 4.58 21.44
CA SER A 112 -4.15 5.80 20.67
C SER A 112 -4.35 5.61 19.16
N VAL A 113 -3.88 4.49 18.59
CA VAL A 113 -4.06 4.15 17.17
C VAL A 113 -5.55 4.04 16.81
N ARG A 114 -6.33 3.39 17.68
CA ARG A 114 -7.78 3.22 17.53
C ARG A 114 -8.53 4.54 17.67
N ASN A 115 -8.20 5.32 18.69
CA ASN A 115 -8.82 6.62 18.95
C ASN A 115 -8.58 7.61 17.80
N MET A 116 -7.46 7.48 17.09
CA MET A 116 -7.15 8.30 15.91
C MET A 116 -7.78 7.78 14.62
N ASN A 117 -8.47 6.62 14.64
CA ASN A 117 -9.06 5.97 13.45
C ASN A 117 -8.08 5.90 12.26
N LEU A 118 -6.79 5.63 12.54
CA LEU A 118 -5.71 5.82 11.56
C LEU A 118 -5.94 5.02 10.27
N PHE A 119 -6.43 3.78 10.40
CA PHE A 119 -6.68 2.90 9.27
C PHE A 119 -7.90 3.34 8.45
N ASP A 120 -8.96 3.83 9.08
CA ASP A 120 -10.15 4.32 8.38
C ASP A 120 -9.84 5.60 7.61
N VAL A 121 -9.07 6.50 8.24
CA VAL A 121 -8.59 7.73 7.61
C VAL A 121 -7.66 7.40 6.44
N GLU A 122 -6.68 6.52 6.63
CA GLU A 122 -5.75 6.13 5.55
C GLU A 122 -6.48 5.43 4.40
N ALA A 123 -7.42 4.53 4.68
CA ALA A 123 -8.24 3.89 3.67
C ALA A 123 -9.07 4.91 2.89
N THR A 124 -9.69 5.88 3.57
CA THR A 124 -10.46 6.96 2.93
C THR A 124 -9.57 7.82 2.04
N ILE A 125 -8.39 8.20 2.52
CA ILE A 125 -7.46 9.01 1.71
C ILE A 125 -7.01 8.23 0.48
N LEU A 126 -6.60 6.97 0.61
CA LEU A 126 -6.13 6.16 -0.52
C LEU A 126 -7.24 5.78 -1.50
N ARG A 127 -8.47 5.53 -1.01
CA ARG A 127 -9.61 5.10 -1.83
C ARG A 127 -10.26 6.28 -2.55
N ASP A 128 -10.44 7.40 -1.86
CA ASP A 128 -11.33 8.48 -2.33
C ASP A 128 -10.53 9.73 -2.73
N ILE A 129 -9.55 10.13 -1.92
CA ILE A 129 -8.85 11.42 -2.08
C ILE A 129 -7.70 11.33 -3.09
N VAL A 130 -6.86 10.29 -2.98
CA VAL A 130 -5.70 10.10 -3.85
C VAL A 130 -6.13 9.98 -5.32
N PRO A 131 -7.08 9.12 -5.72
CA PRO A 131 -7.46 8.99 -7.13
C PRO A 131 -7.98 10.31 -7.71
N TRP A 132 -8.76 11.06 -6.93
CA TRP A 132 -9.27 12.36 -7.35
C TRP A 132 -8.16 13.40 -7.52
N LEU A 133 -7.19 13.44 -6.59
CA LEU A 133 -6.02 14.33 -6.72
C LEU A 133 -5.14 13.93 -7.92
N GLU A 134 -4.94 12.63 -8.16
CA GLU A 134 -4.17 12.13 -9.31
C GLU A 134 -4.84 12.54 -10.63
N GLU A 135 -6.17 12.52 -10.69
CA GLU A 135 -6.95 13.02 -11.84
C GLU A 135 -6.77 14.54 -12.02
N ALA A 136 -6.91 15.32 -10.94
CA ALA A 136 -6.80 16.78 -10.99
C ALA A 136 -5.40 17.26 -11.39
N VAL A 137 -4.36 16.55 -10.95
CA VAL A 137 -2.96 16.91 -11.16
C VAL A 137 -2.36 16.23 -12.41
N GLY A 138 -2.95 15.14 -12.88
CA GLY A 138 -2.48 14.38 -14.04
C GLY A 138 -1.22 13.55 -13.78
N ARG A 139 -0.94 13.19 -12.52
CA ARG A 139 0.18 12.30 -12.16
C ARG A 139 -0.13 11.46 -10.94
N SER A 140 0.56 10.33 -10.80
CA SER A 140 0.45 9.50 -9.60
C SER A 140 1.17 10.12 -8.40
N ILE A 141 0.52 10.10 -7.24
CA ILE A 141 0.99 10.72 -5.99
C ILE A 141 0.99 9.74 -4.80
N GLY A 142 0.45 8.53 -4.99
CA GLY A 142 0.35 7.53 -3.93
C GLY A 142 0.25 6.09 -4.46
N PRO A 143 0.28 5.08 -3.58
CA PRO A 143 0.02 3.71 -3.98
C PRO A 143 -1.44 3.53 -4.36
N LYS A 144 -1.72 2.65 -5.32
CA LYS A 144 -3.11 2.24 -5.58
C LYS A 144 -3.72 1.54 -4.38
N PHE A 145 -4.95 1.93 -4.07
CA PHE A 145 -5.83 1.23 -3.13
C PHE A 145 -6.40 -0.04 -3.78
N TYR A 146 -6.41 -1.16 -3.06
CA TYR A 146 -7.07 -2.38 -3.51
C TYR A 146 -8.21 -2.82 -2.60
N TYR A 147 -7.99 -2.80 -1.27
CA TYR A 147 -8.99 -3.31 -0.32
C TYR A 147 -8.80 -2.72 1.07
N TYR A 148 -9.91 -2.59 1.80
CA TYR A 148 -9.91 -2.30 3.23
C TYR A 148 -10.99 -3.11 3.95
N SER A 149 -10.60 -3.77 5.04
CA SER A 149 -11.53 -4.37 6.01
C SER A 149 -11.61 -3.47 7.23
N GLU A 150 -12.79 -2.90 7.47
CA GLU A 150 -13.03 -2.09 8.66
C GLU A 150 -13.04 -2.94 9.95
N SER A 151 -13.54 -4.18 9.90
CA SER A 151 -13.61 -5.05 11.08
C SER A 151 -12.24 -5.59 11.48
N GLU A 152 -11.43 -6.00 10.51
CA GLU A 152 -10.11 -6.60 10.74
C GLU A 152 -8.97 -5.56 10.72
N LYS A 153 -9.27 -4.31 10.35
CA LYS A 153 -8.29 -3.23 10.12
C LYS A 153 -7.14 -3.68 9.22
N ILE A 154 -7.51 -4.31 8.10
CA ILE A 154 -6.59 -4.80 7.06
C ILE A 154 -6.69 -3.88 5.85
N LEU A 155 -5.60 -3.22 5.49
CA LEU A 155 -5.50 -2.36 4.31
C LEU A 155 -4.54 -2.99 3.29
N VAL A 156 -4.99 -3.17 2.06
CA VAL A 156 -4.21 -3.71 0.95
C VAL A 156 -3.97 -2.64 -0.10
N MET A 157 -2.70 -2.39 -0.41
CA MET A 157 -2.26 -1.34 -1.33
C MET A 157 -1.12 -1.83 -2.24
N GLU A 158 -0.80 -1.06 -3.28
CA GLU A 158 0.31 -1.31 -4.18
C GLU A 158 1.67 -1.35 -3.47
N ASP A 159 2.53 -2.30 -3.88
CA ASP A 159 3.93 -2.33 -3.47
C ASP A 159 4.80 -1.40 -4.33
N LEU A 160 4.92 -0.16 -3.86
CA LEU A 160 5.77 0.87 -4.48
C LEU A 160 7.26 0.48 -4.54
N GLY A 161 7.73 -0.45 -3.70
CA GLY A 161 9.12 -0.92 -3.75
C GLY A 161 9.48 -1.59 -5.07
N PHE A 162 8.48 -2.14 -5.77
CA PHE A 162 8.70 -2.72 -7.11
C PHE A 162 8.67 -1.67 -8.23
N SER A 163 8.07 -0.51 -7.96
CA SER A 163 8.05 0.65 -8.87
C SER A 163 9.30 1.53 -8.71
N ASN A 164 10.39 0.97 -8.17
CA ASN A 164 11.66 1.63 -7.86
C ASN A 164 11.58 2.76 -6.83
N PHE A 165 10.53 2.78 -5.99
CA PHE A 165 10.47 3.70 -4.87
C PHE A 165 11.28 3.18 -3.71
N ILE A 166 12.23 4.01 -3.29
CA ILE A 166 13.14 3.72 -2.19
C ILE A 166 12.82 4.70 -1.07
N ASN A 167 12.66 4.20 0.14
CA ASN A 167 12.65 5.04 1.33
C ASN A 167 14.04 5.68 1.47
N ARG A 168 14.17 6.98 1.19
CA ARG A 168 15.45 7.67 1.41
C ARG A 168 15.74 7.80 2.90
N ASN A 169 16.99 7.60 3.28
CA ASN A 169 17.46 7.95 4.62
C ASN A 169 17.64 9.48 4.69
N PHE A 170 16.84 10.14 5.53
CA PHE A 170 16.87 11.60 5.69
C PHE A 170 18.02 12.11 6.57
N GLU A 171 18.82 11.24 7.17
CA GLU A 171 20.00 11.64 7.97
C GLU A 171 21.01 12.48 7.17
N GLY A 172 21.01 12.36 5.83
CA GLY A 172 21.83 13.17 4.91
C GLY A 172 21.15 14.43 4.35
N GLY A 173 19.91 14.74 4.72
CA GLY A 173 19.11 15.80 4.11
C GLY A 173 18.49 15.43 2.76
N MET A 174 17.65 16.32 2.22
CA MET A 174 17.03 16.19 0.89
C MET A 174 17.85 16.93 -0.16
N SER A 175 17.93 16.41 -1.39
CA SER A 175 18.50 17.19 -2.49
C SER A 175 17.58 18.36 -2.87
N GLY A 176 18.10 19.34 -3.61
CA GLY A 176 17.26 20.44 -4.12
C GLY A 176 16.08 19.95 -4.95
N ASP A 177 16.30 18.96 -5.82
CA ASP A 177 15.24 18.35 -6.64
C ASP A 177 14.19 17.63 -5.78
N ASP A 178 14.60 16.95 -4.70
CA ASP A 178 13.68 16.30 -3.77
C ASP A 178 12.78 17.34 -3.08
N VAL A 179 13.37 18.46 -2.64
CA VAL A 179 12.64 19.55 -1.98
C VAL A 179 11.63 20.17 -2.94
N ILE A 180 12.03 20.45 -4.20
CA ILE A 180 11.13 21.02 -5.21
C ILE A 180 9.95 20.06 -5.44
N LEU A 181 10.23 18.78 -5.66
CA LEU A 181 9.22 17.76 -5.94
C LEU A 181 8.23 17.63 -4.76
N VAL A 182 8.74 17.64 -3.54
CA VAL A 182 7.95 17.69 -2.31
C VAL A 182 7.05 18.93 -2.25
N LEU A 183 7.60 20.11 -2.48
CA LEU A 183 6.87 21.37 -2.36
C LEU A 183 5.77 21.48 -3.42
N GLU A 184 6.04 21.03 -4.65
CA GLU A 184 5.02 20.94 -5.70
C GLU A 184 3.85 20.06 -5.28
N LEU A 185 4.13 18.92 -4.64
CA LEU A 185 3.10 17.98 -4.26
C LEU A 185 2.33 18.40 -3.02
N LEU A 186 2.99 19.07 -2.08
CA LEU A 186 2.31 19.76 -0.98
C LEU A 186 1.39 20.85 -1.53
N ALA A 187 1.85 21.66 -2.48
CA ALA A 187 1.04 22.70 -3.10
C ALA A 187 -0.16 22.12 -3.87
N GLN A 188 0.05 21.05 -4.64
CA GLN A 188 -1.00 20.34 -5.37
C GLN A 188 -2.02 19.68 -4.43
N PHE A 189 -1.54 19.03 -3.37
CA PHE A 189 -2.42 18.43 -2.36
C PHE A 189 -3.25 19.50 -1.64
N HIS A 190 -2.63 20.61 -1.26
CA HIS A 190 -3.31 21.73 -0.63
C HIS A 190 -4.37 22.36 -1.55
N ALA A 191 -3.99 22.71 -2.78
CA ALA A 191 -4.91 23.27 -3.77
C ALA A 191 -6.06 22.30 -4.10
N GLY A 192 -5.76 21.02 -4.27
CA GLY A 192 -6.76 19.99 -4.50
C GLY A 192 -7.70 19.83 -3.31
N SER A 193 -7.21 19.88 -2.07
CA SER A 193 -8.09 19.79 -0.89
C SER A 193 -9.12 20.92 -0.82
N VAL A 194 -8.76 22.14 -1.25
CA VAL A 194 -9.69 23.28 -1.35
C VAL A 194 -10.74 23.03 -2.42
N LEU A 195 -10.31 22.63 -3.62
CA LEU A 195 -11.22 22.34 -4.74
C LEU A 195 -12.19 21.20 -4.42
N LEU A 196 -11.76 20.17 -3.66
CA LEU A 196 -12.63 19.10 -3.19
C LEU A 196 -13.66 19.60 -2.16
N HIS A 197 -13.28 20.55 -1.29
CA HIS A 197 -14.18 21.13 -0.30
C HIS A 197 -15.26 22.05 -0.91
N GLU A 198 -14.91 22.76 -1.99
CA GLU A 198 -15.83 23.69 -2.67
C GLU A 198 -16.85 23.00 -3.59
N ARG A 199 -16.75 21.68 -3.77
CA ARG A 199 -17.64 20.85 -4.58
C ARG A 199 -18.89 20.43 -3.82
#